data_AF-A0AAP0BE27-F1
#
_entry.id   AF-A0AAP0BE27-F1
#
_cell.length_a   1.000
_cell.length_b   1.000
_cell.length_c   1.000
_cell.angle_alpha   90.00
_cell.angle_beta   90.00
_cell.angle_gamma   90.00
#
_symmetry.space_group_name_H-M   'P 1'
#
loop_
_entity.id
_entity.type
_entity.pdbx_description
1 polymer ?
#
loop_
_entity_poly.entity_id
_entity_poly.type
_entity_poly.pdbx_seq_one_letter_code
_entity_poly.pdbx_strand_id
1 'polypeptide(L)'
;MNDITSDEHEQMDKHFASIVKSYAKDYKCKEEEARKNLMELVEDAWKILNEEYLLHSNLPVFLVQPIINLARVMELFYKDKDNYTNPFSSMRDNIKLVIVEPIISQWTSFATI
;
A
#
# COMPACT_ATOMS: atom_id res chain seq x y z
N MET A 1 0.85 -7.45 -1.87
CA MET A 1 -0.29 -6.53 -1.76
C MET A 1 -0.84 -6.15 -3.14
N ASN A 2 -0.09 -5.41 -3.98
CA ASN A 2 -0.55 -5.00 -5.31
C ASN A 2 -1.16 -6.15 -6.13
N ASP A 3 -0.41 -7.23 -6.38
CA ASP A 3 -0.89 -8.39 -7.14
C ASP A 3 -2.11 -9.08 -6.50
N ILE A 4 -2.32 -8.95 -5.19
CA ILE A 4 -3.46 -9.56 -4.49
C ILE A 4 -4.71 -8.69 -4.70
N THR A 5 -4.54 -7.38 -4.56
CA THR A 5 -5.63 -6.39 -4.59
C THR A 5 -6.07 -6.03 -6.02
N SER A 6 -5.14 -6.03 -6.98
CA SER A 6 -5.40 -5.69 -8.38
C SER A 6 -5.73 -6.89 -9.26
N ASP A 7 -5.61 -8.13 -8.73
CA ASP A 7 -5.75 -9.39 -9.48
C ASP A 7 -7.00 -9.44 -10.37
N GLU A 8 -8.17 -9.14 -9.82
CA GLU A 8 -9.42 -9.27 -10.55
C GLU A 8 -9.46 -8.38 -11.80
N HIS A 9 -9.01 -7.13 -11.67
CA HIS A 9 -8.93 -6.18 -12.78
C HIS A 9 -7.85 -6.59 -13.79
N GLU A 10 -6.64 -6.95 -13.33
CA GLU A 10 -5.53 -7.33 -14.19
C GLU A 10 -5.82 -8.61 -15.01
N GLN A 11 -6.64 -9.50 -14.46
CA GLN A 11 -7.07 -10.72 -15.15
C GLN A 11 -8.14 -10.46 -16.21
N MET A 12 -8.92 -9.37 -16.12
CA MET A 12 -9.84 -8.98 -17.21
C MET A 12 -9.06 -8.59 -18.47
N ASP A 13 -7.90 -7.96 -18.30
CA ASP A 13 -7.04 -7.52 -19.40
C ASP A 13 -6.15 -8.66 -19.95
N LYS A 14 -6.17 -9.87 -19.37
CA LYS A 14 -5.45 -11.09 -19.82
C LYS A 14 -3.93 -10.96 -19.99
N HIS A 15 -3.30 -9.92 -19.45
CA HIS A 15 -1.92 -9.60 -19.80
C HIS A 15 -0.85 -10.06 -18.80
N PHE A 16 -1.20 -10.50 -17.59
CA PHE A 16 -0.21 -10.77 -16.53
C PHE A 16 -0.42 -12.06 -15.73
N ALA A 17 0.71 -12.64 -15.29
CA ALA A 17 0.72 -13.79 -14.39
C ALA A 17 0.28 -13.33 -12.99
N SER A 18 -0.79 -13.94 -12.46
CA SER A 18 -1.30 -13.64 -11.13
C SER A 18 -0.65 -14.55 -10.09
N ILE A 19 -0.13 -13.94 -9.01
CA ILE A 19 0.38 -14.70 -7.86
C ILE A 19 -0.73 -15.48 -7.17
N VAL A 20 -1.96 -14.97 -7.14
CA VAL A 20 -3.13 -15.64 -6.55
C VAL A 20 -3.45 -16.92 -7.33
N LYS A 21 -3.49 -16.84 -8.66
CA LYS A 21 -3.74 -18.01 -9.52
C LYS A 21 -2.59 -19.01 -9.48
N SER A 22 -1.35 -18.52 -9.46
CA SER A 22 -0.16 -19.37 -9.38
C SER A 22 -0.14 -20.14 -8.05
N TYR A 23 -0.38 -19.45 -6.93
CA TYR A 23 -0.49 -20.06 -5.62
C TYR A 23 -1.63 -21.09 -5.55
N ALA A 24 -2.84 -20.71 -6.01
CA ALA A 24 -3.99 -21.61 -6.02
C ALA A 24 -3.72 -22.89 -6.82
N LYS A 25 -3.02 -22.78 -7.95
CA LYS A 25 -2.63 -23.92 -8.78
C LYS A 25 -1.60 -24.81 -8.07
N ASP A 26 -0.54 -24.23 -7.53
CA ASP A 26 0.57 -24.96 -6.93
C ASP A 26 0.13 -25.72 -5.66
N TYR A 27 -0.72 -25.10 -4.85
CA TYR A 27 -1.23 -25.67 -3.61
C TYR A 27 -2.61 -26.35 -3.74
N LYS A 28 -3.18 -26.37 -4.96
CA LYS A 28 -4.51 -26.95 -5.27
C LYS A 28 -5.62 -26.43 -4.34
N CYS A 29 -5.58 -25.15 -4.02
CA CYS A 29 -6.55 -24.48 -3.16
C CYS A 29 -7.47 -23.54 -3.95
N LYS A 30 -8.46 -22.95 -3.28
CA LYS A 30 -9.31 -21.92 -3.90
C LYS A 30 -8.56 -20.58 -3.95
N GLU A 31 -8.88 -19.70 -4.90
CA GLU A 31 -8.29 -18.36 -4.99
C GLU A 31 -8.49 -17.54 -3.71
N GLU A 32 -9.67 -17.63 -3.06
CA GLU A 32 -9.93 -16.99 -1.77
C GLU A 32 -8.97 -17.46 -0.66
N GLU A 33 -8.67 -18.76 -0.63
CA GLU A 33 -7.72 -19.33 0.32
C GLU A 33 -6.30 -18.88 0.00
N ALA A 34 -5.95 -18.79 -1.30
CA ALA A 34 -4.68 -18.24 -1.75
C ALA A 34 -4.53 -16.76 -1.34
N ARG A 35 -5.56 -15.92 -1.54
CA ARG A 35 -5.55 -14.50 -1.11
C ARG A 35 -5.31 -14.40 0.39
N LYS A 36 -6.02 -15.19 1.20
CA LYS A 36 -5.85 -15.21 2.65
C LYS A 36 -4.41 -15.56 3.04
N ASN A 37 -3.88 -16.67 2.52
CA ASN A 37 -2.51 -17.10 2.82
C ASN A 37 -1.46 -16.09 2.36
N LEU A 38 -1.65 -15.48 1.18
CA LEU A 38 -0.75 -14.43 0.68
C LEU A 38 -0.80 -13.17 1.54
N MET A 39 -1.97 -12.80 2.09
CA MET A 39 -2.07 -11.70 3.05
C MET A 39 -1.41 -12.04 4.39
N GLU A 40 -1.48 -13.29 4.86
CA GLU A 40 -0.71 -13.73 6.04
C GLU A 40 0.80 -13.55 5.82
N LEU A 41 1.32 -13.85 4.62
CA LEU A 41 2.72 -13.59 4.27
C LEU A 41 3.08 -12.10 4.27
N VAL A 42 2.15 -11.22 3.85
CA VAL A 42 2.33 -9.77 3.92
C VAL A 42 2.41 -9.29 5.37
N GLU A 43 1.51 -9.78 6.23
CA GLU A 43 1.50 -9.45 7.66
C GLU A 43 2.78 -9.92 8.36
N ASP A 44 3.27 -11.11 8.03
CA ASP A 44 4.53 -11.62 8.58
C ASP A 44 5.74 -10.81 8.09
N ALA A 45 5.75 -10.39 6.81
CA ALA A 45 6.78 -9.49 6.29
C ALA A 45 6.76 -8.12 7.00
N TRP A 46 5.58 -7.60 7.37
CA TRP A 46 5.45 -6.39 8.17
C TRP A 46 6.01 -6.55 9.59
N LYS A 47 5.78 -7.68 10.25
CA LYS A 47 6.36 -7.98 11.57
C LYS A 47 7.89 -7.99 11.51
N ILE A 48 8.46 -8.70 10.53
CA ILE A 48 9.90 -8.74 10.30
C ILE A 48 10.44 -7.33 10.07
N LEU A 49 9.83 -6.54 9.17
CA LEU A 49 10.29 -5.17 8.90
C LEU A 49 10.30 -4.30 10.16
N ASN A 50 9.29 -4.42 11.01
CA ASN A 50 9.19 -3.68 12.26
C ASN A 50 10.24 -4.14 13.30
N GLU A 51 10.47 -5.44 13.44
CA GLU A 51 11.52 -5.99 14.30
C GLU A 51 12.90 -5.51 13.85
N GLU A 52 13.20 -5.64 12.56
CA GLU A 52 14.47 -5.20 11.96
C GLU A 52 14.67 -3.69 12.14
N TYR A 53 13.62 -2.88 11.97
CA TYR A 53 13.68 -1.44 12.20
C TYR A 53 14.04 -1.09 13.66
N LEU A 54 13.51 -1.84 14.63
CA LEU A 54 13.81 -1.64 16.05
C LEU A 54 15.21 -2.14 16.44
N LEU A 55 15.65 -3.26 15.87
CA LEU A 55 16.93 -3.90 16.18
C LEU A 55 18.11 -3.21 15.48
N HIS A 56 17.92 -2.72 14.25
CA HIS A 56 18.97 -2.08 13.44
C HIS A 56 19.02 -0.55 13.63
N SER A 57 18.95 -0.08 14.88
CA SER A 57 19.10 1.34 15.25
C SER A 57 20.48 1.95 14.94
N ASN A 58 21.45 1.13 14.55
CA ASN A 58 22.81 1.56 14.20
C ASN A 58 22.93 2.15 12.79
N LEU A 59 21.92 1.95 11.92
CA LEU A 59 21.91 2.55 10.59
C LEU A 59 21.40 4.00 10.65
N PRO A 60 21.97 4.92 9.85
CA PRO A 60 21.43 6.26 9.76
C PRO A 60 19.96 6.26 9.31
N VAL A 61 19.11 6.98 10.05
CA VAL A 61 17.66 7.06 9.80
C VAL A 61 17.33 7.43 8.36
N PHE A 62 18.10 8.32 7.73
CA PHE A 62 17.85 8.76 6.36
C PHE A 62 17.98 7.64 5.31
N LEU A 63 18.70 6.55 5.61
CA LEU A 63 18.81 5.38 4.72
C LEU A 63 17.64 4.41 4.91
N VAL A 64 17.17 4.26 6.15
CA VAL A 64 16.13 3.29 6.51
C VAL A 64 14.74 3.87 6.26
N GLN A 65 14.53 5.15 6.56
CA GLN A 65 13.23 5.80 6.49
C GLN A 65 12.56 5.72 5.11
N PRO A 66 13.26 5.89 3.96
CA PRO A 66 12.65 5.73 2.64
C PRO A 66 12.11 4.32 2.39
N ILE A 67 12.79 3.27 2.87
CA ILE A 67 12.39 1.87 2.71
C ILE A 67 11.10 1.60 3.49
N ILE A 68 11.05 2.04 4.75
CA ILE A 68 9.85 1.93 5.59
C ILE A 68 8.69 2.73 4.98
N ASN A 69 8.96 3.93 4.49
CA ASN A 69 7.94 4.75 3.84
C ASN A 69 7.41 4.12 2.55
N LEU A 70 8.24 3.43 1.78
CA LEU A 70 7.79 2.69 0.60
C LEU A 70 6.82 1.57 0.98
N ALA A 71 7.14 0.78 2.01
CA ALA A 71 6.22 -0.24 2.53
C ALA A 71 4.88 0.36 2.98
N ARG A 72 4.91 1.49 3.70
CA ARG A 72 3.69 2.22 4.13
C ARG A 72 2.86 2.74 2.96
N VAL A 73 3.51 3.20 1.89
CA VAL A 73 2.83 3.66 0.68
C VAL A 73 2.13 2.49 -0.01
N MET A 74 2.73 1.30 -0.06
CA MET A 74 2.08 0.11 -0.61
C MET A 74 0.82 -0.27 0.17
N GLU A 75 0.85 -0.16 1.49
CA GLU A 75 -0.34 -0.34 2.34
C GLU A 75 -1.44 0.66 1.97
N LEU A 76 -1.09 1.94 1.84
CA LEU A 76 -2.04 2.98 1.46
C LEU A 76 -2.65 2.76 0.07
N PHE A 77 -1.83 2.36 -0.91
CA PHE A 77 -2.24 2.16 -2.29
C PHE A 77 -3.12 0.92 -2.50
N TYR A 78 -2.89 -0.15 -1.73
CA TYR A 78 -3.50 -1.45 -2.01
C TYR A 78 -4.25 -2.05 -0.81
N LYS A 79 -4.67 -1.21 0.14
CA LYS A 79 -5.38 -1.63 1.37
C LYS A 79 -6.64 -2.46 1.09
N ASP A 80 -7.52 -1.94 0.26
CA ASP A 80 -8.87 -2.50 0.01
C ASP A 80 -9.16 -2.70 -1.48
N LYS A 81 -8.56 -1.85 -2.32
CA LYS A 81 -8.68 -1.86 -3.78
C LYS A 81 -7.46 -1.20 -4.38
N ASP A 82 -7.33 -1.22 -5.70
CA ASP A 82 -6.29 -0.48 -6.40
C ASP A 82 -6.54 1.03 -6.29
N ASN A 83 -6.08 1.64 -5.20
CA ASN A 83 -6.17 3.08 -5.00
C ASN A 83 -5.07 3.84 -5.76
N TYR A 84 -4.13 3.15 -6.41
CA TYR A 84 -3.05 3.78 -7.16
C TYR A 84 -3.50 4.15 -8.57
N THR A 85 -4.08 3.20 -9.32
CA THR A 85 -4.48 3.42 -10.71
C THR A 85 -5.94 3.85 -10.87
N ASN A 86 -6.81 3.54 -9.89
CA ASN A 86 -8.22 3.87 -9.97
C ASN A 86 -8.46 5.37 -9.69
N PRO A 87 -8.94 6.16 -10.66
CA PRO A 87 -9.16 7.60 -10.50
C PRO A 87 -10.34 7.93 -9.57
N PHE A 88 -11.21 6.95 -9.27
CA PHE A 88 -12.34 7.09 -8.36
C PHE A 88 -12.02 6.61 -6.94
N SER A 89 -10.76 6.32 -6.65
CA SER A 89 -10.30 5.95 -5.31
C SER A 89 -10.21 7.15 -4.36
N SER A 90 -10.09 6.87 -3.07
CA SER A 90 -9.84 7.87 -2.03
C SER A 90 -8.49 8.58 -2.19
N MET A 91 -7.57 8.03 -2.99
CA MET A 91 -6.25 8.61 -3.22
C MET A 91 -6.33 9.98 -3.87
N ARG A 92 -7.29 10.20 -4.78
CA ARG A 92 -7.50 11.51 -5.40
C ARG A 92 -7.75 12.60 -4.37
N ASP A 93 -8.58 12.32 -3.37
CA ASP A 93 -8.90 13.29 -2.34
C ASP A 93 -7.76 13.43 -1.31
N ASN A 94 -7.05 12.35 -0.99
CA ASN A 94 -5.83 12.42 -0.19
C ASN A 94 -4.76 13.31 -0.84
N ILE A 95 -4.53 13.17 -2.16
CA ILE A 95 -3.58 14.02 -2.92
C ILE A 95 -4.01 15.48 -2.85
N LYS A 96 -5.31 15.78 -3.02
CA LYS A 96 -5.80 17.15 -2.89
C LYS A 96 -5.48 17.73 -1.51
N LEU A 97 -5.84 17.01 -0.44
CA LEU A 97 -5.66 17.48 0.93
C LEU A 97 -4.18 17.68 1.32
N VAL A 98 -3.27 16.88 0.77
CA VAL A 98 -1.85 16.90 1.15
C VAL A 98 -1.00 17.80 0.25
N ILE A 99 -1.32 17.88 -1.05
CA ILE A 99 -0.45 18.52 -2.07
C ILE A 99 -1.08 19.76 -2.69
N VAL A 100 -2.41 19.83 -2.81
CA VAL A 100 -3.10 20.89 -3.56
C VAL A 100 -3.69 21.94 -2.62
N GLU A 101 -4.36 21.52 -1.58
CA GLU A 101 -5.09 22.38 -0.67
C GLU A 101 -4.17 22.90 0.44
N PRO A 102 -4.04 24.22 0.62
CA PRO A 102 -3.22 24.78 1.68
C PRO A 102 -3.90 24.56 3.04
N ILE A 103 -3.08 24.34 4.07
CA ILE A 103 -3.57 24.38 5.45
C ILE A 103 -3.87 25.83 5.81
N ILE A 104 -5.16 26.19 5.87
CA ILE A 104 -5.58 27.51 6.31
C ILE A 104 -5.36 27.60 7.83
N SER A 105 -4.39 28.40 8.25
CA SER A 105 -4.18 28.65 9.67
C SER A 105 -5.27 29.59 10.20
N GLN A 106 -5.64 29.41 11.47
CA GLN A 106 -6.61 30.28 12.16
C GLN A 106 -6.13 31.75 12.27
N TRP A 107 -4.87 32.01 11.94
CA TRP A 107 -4.21 33.31 12.05
C TRP A 107 -4.29 34.17 10.79
N THR A 108 -4.66 33.60 9.63
CA THR A 108 -4.80 34.38 8.38
C THR A 108 -6.07 35.23 8.33
N SER A 109 -7.00 35.07 9.28
CA SER A 109 -8.23 35.86 9.38
C SER A 109 -8.04 37.26 9.99
N PHE A 110 -6.87 37.54 10.60
CA PHE A 110 -6.60 38.82 11.28
C PHE A 110 -5.77 39.81 10.45
N ALA A 111 -5.33 39.44 9.23
CA ALA A 111 -4.49 40.28 8.39
C ALA A 111 -5.28 41.18 7.40
N THR A 112 -6.60 41.26 7.52
CA THR A 112 -7.47 42.08 6.65
C THR A 112 -8.26 43.15 7.42
N ILE A 113 -7.62 43.83 8.38
CA ILE A 113 -8.14 45.09 8.97
C ILE A 113 -7.11 46.20 8.70
#